data_AF-A0AAV4UCQ4-F1
#
_entry.id   AF-A0AAV4UCQ4-F1
#
_cell.length_a   1.000
_cell.length_b   1.000
_cell.length_c   1.000
_cell.angle_alpha   90.00
_cell.angle_beta   90.00
_cell.angle_gamma   90.00
#
_symmetry.space_group_name_H-M   'P 1'
#
loop_
_entity.id
_entity.type
_entity.pdbx_description
1 polymer ?
#
loop_
_entity_poly.entity_id
_entity_poly.type
_entity_poly.pdbx_seq_one_letter_code
_entity_poly.pdbx_strand_id
1 'polypeptide(L)'
;MHCYDRHGRKYWFLCRRIVVEGDDSSYYYTTKLQFQELMEVLEGNDLEYDLCRALEDMKEEVVRQMDITEKLTNSAKGNKKSYLDVENATLAKIQSERAIRKAKKKKKKTTT
;
A
#
# COMPACT_ATOMS: atom_id res chain seq x y z
N MET A 1 -15.06 -1.57 13.65
CA MET A 1 -15.06 -0.22 13.06
C MET A 1 -14.87 -0.41 11.56
N HIS A 2 -15.81 0.04 10.72
CA HIS A 2 -15.69 -0.05 9.27
C HIS A 2 -15.31 1.33 8.75
N CYS A 3 -14.21 1.42 8.01
CA CYS A 3 -13.81 2.64 7.34
C CYS A 3 -14.09 2.49 5.85
N TYR A 4 -14.49 3.59 5.21
CA TYR A 4 -14.83 3.65 3.80
C TYR A 4 -13.91 4.66 3.10
N ASP A 5 -13.61 4.43 1.83
CA ASP A 5 -12.87 5.40 1.01
C ASP A 5 -13.81 6.23 0.11
N ARG A 6 -13.26 7.18 -0.66
CA ARG A 6 -14.07 8.08 -1.52
C ARG A 6 -14.86 7.34 -2.61
N HIS A 7 -14.50 6.10 -2.88
CA HIS A 7 -15.17 5.23 -3.85
C HIS A 7 -16.23 4.34 -3.19
N GLY A 8 -16.51 4.52 -1.89
CA GLY A 8 -17.46 3.71 -1.14
C GLY A 8 -16.93 2.32 -0.76
N ARG A 9 -15.63 2.04 -0.97
CA ARG A 9 -15.07 0.71 -0.70
C ARG A 9 -14.83 0.54 0.79
N LYS A 10 -15.18 -0.65 1.30
CA LYS A 10 -15.08 -1.02 2.71
C LYS A 10 -13.69 -1.59 3.03
N TYR A 11 -13.09 -1.09 4.11
CA TYR A 11 -11.78 -1.53 4.59
C TYR A 11 -11.95 -2.44 5.81
N TRP A 12 -11.32 -3.61 5.74
CA TRP A 12 -11.24 -4.56 6.83
C TRP A 12 -9.81 -4.62 7.35
N PHE A 13 -9.62 -4.14 8.57
CA PHE A 13 -8.33 -4.20 9.27
C PHE A 13 -8.27 -5.47 10.11
N LEU A 14 -7.81 -6.58 9.51
CA LEU A 14 -7.25 -7.64 10.34
C LEU A 14 -5.83 -7.18 10.68
N CYS A 15 -5.39 -7.23 11.94
CA CYS A 15 -4.07 -6.73 12.35
C CYS A 15 -2.88 -7.27 11.52
N ARG A 16 -3.11 -8.28 10.65
CA ARG A 16 -2.13 -8.86 9.74
C ARG A 16 -2.24 -8.43 8.27
N ARG A 17 -3.42 -8.04 7.78
CA ARG A 17 -3.76 -7.96 6.35
C ARG A 17 -4.83 -6.90 6.12
N ILE A 18 -4.73 -6.17 5.00
CA ILE A 18 -5.74 -5.19 4.61
C ILE A 18 -6.55 -5.78 3.46
N VAL A 19 -7.87 -5.85 3.66
CA VAL A 19 -8.81 -6.22 2.61
C VAL A 19 -9.65 -5.00 2.27
N VAL A 20 -9.74 -4.69 0.99
CA VAL A 20 -10.57 -3.60 0.47
C VAL A 20 -11.63 -4.22 -0.43
N GLU A 21 -12.88 -4.02 -0.06
CA GLU A 21 -14.05 -4.57 -0.75
C GLU A 21 -14.80 -3.43 -1.44
N GLY A 22 -14.97 -3.50 -2.75
CA GLY A 22 -15.86 -2.65 -3.52
C GLY A 22 -16.95 -3.48 -4.19
N ASP A 23 -17.90 -2.81 -4.84
CA ASP A 23 -19.11 -3.46 -5.37
C ASP A 23 -18.81 -4.60 -6.37
N ASP A 24 -17.83 -4.40 -7.26
CA ASP A 24 -17.43 -5.40 -8.28
C ASP A 24 -15.96 -5.84 -8.16
N SER A 25 -15.26 -5.46 -7.09
CA SER A 25 -13.83 -5.72 -6.97
C SER A 25 -13.39 -5.92 -5.52
N SER A 26 -12.32 -6.68 -5.34
CA SER A 26 -11.71 -6.88 -4.02
C SER A 26 -10.20 -6.85 -4.14
N TYR A 27 -9.56 -6.14 -3.22
CA TYR A 27 -8.11 -6.01 -3.14
C TYR A 27 -7.61 -6.58 -1.82
N TYR A 28 -6.43 -7.19 -1.89
CA TYR A 28 -5.81 -7.85 -0.78
C TYR A 28 -4.34 -7.43 -0.69
N TYR A 29 -3.98 -6.70 0.36
CA TYR A 29 -2.64 -6.17 0.57
C TYR A 29 -1.92 -6.92 1.69
N THR A 30 -0.72 -7.42 1.38
CA THR A 30 0.07 -8.29 2.26
C THR A 30 1.57 -8.00 2.25
N THR A 31 2.03 -7.02 1.48
CA THR A 31 3.45 -6.61 1.43
C THR A 31 3.64 -5.15 1.84
N LYS A 32 4.83 -4.81 2.34
CA LYS A 32 5.14 -3.43 2.76
C LYS A 32 5.04 -2.44 1.61
N LEU A 33 5.46 -2.83 0.41
CA LEU A 33 5.36 -1.99 -0.79
C LEU A 33 3.91 -1.72 -1.18
N GLN A 34 3.03 -2.71 -1.05
CA GLN A 34 1.59 -2.53 -1.26
C GLN A 34 0.99 -1.55 -0.25
N PHE A 35 1.34 -1.67 1.03
CA PHE A 35 0.86 -0.73 2.06
C PHE A 35 1.35 0.69 1.80
N GLN A 36 2.62 0.85 1.43
CA GLN A 36 3.18 2.15 1.06
C GLN A 36 2.46 2.75 -0.14
N GLU A 37 2.16 1.95 -1.16
CA GLU A 37 1.40 2.39 -2.33
C GLU A 37 0.00 2.85 -1.94
N LEU A 38 -0.70 2.08 -1.09
CA LEU A 38 -2.03 2.42 -0.58
C LEU A 38 -2.02 3.78 0.13
N MET A 39 -1.07 4.00 1.05
CA MET A 39 -0.93 5.27 1.77
C MET A 39 -0.55 6.44 0.85
N GLU A 40 0.12 6.20 -0.28
CA GLU A 40 0.45 7.25 -1.26
C GLU A 40 -0.73 7.69 -2.12
N VAL A 41 -1.71 6.80 -2.38
CA VAL A 41 -2.84 7.08 -3.30
C VAL A 41 -4.10 7.54 -2.59
N LEU A 42 -4.21 7.29 -1.29
CA LEU A 42 -5.27 7.83 -0.45
C LEU A 42 -5.05 9.33 -0.19
N GLU A 43 -6.14 10.09 -0.20
CA GLU A 43 -6.22 11.52 0.06
C GLU A 43 -6.40 11.78 1.56
N GLY A 44 -5.29 11.66 2.30
CA GLY A 44 -5.28 11.83 3.75
C GLY A 44 -5.46 13.26 4.26
N ASN A 45 -5.65 14.26 3.40
CA ASN A 45 -5.83 15.66 3.80
C ASN A 45 -7.29 16.14 3.75
N ASP A 46 -8.21 15.36 3.18
CA ASP A 46 -9.61 15.74 3.03
C ASP A 46 -10.51 14.50 3.07
N LEU A 47 -10.83 13.92 1.90
CA LEU A 47 -11.84 12.87 1.75
C LEU A 47 -11.56 11.60 2.57
N GLU A 48 -10.30 11.22 2.69
CA GLU A 48 -9.89 9.94 3.30
C GLU A 48 -9.12 10.17 4.61
N TYR A 49 -9.30 11.34 5.26
CA TYR A 49 -8.59 11.71 6.48
C TYR A 49 -8.73 10.67 7.60
N ASP A 50 -9.96 10.30 7.97
CA ASP A 50 -10.23 9.35 9.06
C ASP A 50 -9.70 7.94 8.74
N LEU A 51 -9.82 7.52 7.48
CA LEU A 51 -9.27 6.25 7.00
C LEU A 51 -7.74 6.23 7.09
N CYS A 52 -7.08 7.29 6.61
CA CYS A 52 -5.63 7.44 6.69
C CYS A 52 -5.13 7.50 8.13
N ARG A 53 -5.86 8.18 9.03
CA ARG A 53 -5.58 8.21 10.46
C ARG A 53 -5.61 6.80 11.07
N ALA A 54 -6.68 6.04 10.80
CA ALA A 54 -6.80 4.67 11.29
C ALA A 54 -5.68 3.75 10.75
N LEU A 55 -5.33 3.89 9.47
CA LEU A 55 -4.24 3.13 8.85
C LEU A 55 -2.87 3.49 9.44
N GLU A 56 -2.62 4.77 9.74
CA GLU A 56 -1.37 5.22 10.37
C GLU A 56 -1.26 4.73 11.83
N ASP A 57 -2.37 4.74 12.58
CA ASP A 57 -2.40 4.23 13.97
C ASP A 57 -2.07 2.73 14.05
N MET A 58 -2.42 1.95 13.01
CA MET A 58 -2.15 0.51 12.94
C MET A 58 -0.88 0.15 12.15
N LYS A 59 -0.19 1.14 11.58
CA LYS A 59 0.89 0.95 10.62
C LYS A 59 2.02 0.07 11.12
N GLU A 60 2.48 0.30 12.35
CA GLU A 60 3.58 -0.48 12.91
C GLU A 60 3.27 -1.98 12.95
N GLU A 61 2.05 -2.33 13.37
CA GLU A 61 1.63 -3.72 13.44
C GLU A 61 1.41 -4.32 12.05
N VAL A 62 0.76 -3.59 11.15
CA VAL A 62 0.54 -4.03 9.75
C VAL A 62 1.88 -4.30 9.07
N VAL A 63 2.84 -3.37 9.17
CA VAL A 63 4.18 -3.51 8.58
C VAL A 63 4.92 -4.70 9.20
N ARG A 64 4.83 -4.90 10.52
CA ARG A 64 5.43 -6.06 11.21
C ARG A 64 4.90 -7.39 10.64
N GLN A 65 3.58 -7.50 10.46
CA GLN A 65 2.94 -8.73 9.97
C GLN A 65 3.22 -8.97 8.48
N MET A 66 3.29 -7.91 7.67
CA MET A 66 3.70 -7.99 6.26
C MET A 66 5.15 -8.44 6.13
N ASP A 67 6.06 -7.93 6.97
CA ASP A 67 7.46 -8.38 7.01
C ASP A 67 7.59 -9.87 7.35
N ILE A 68 6.82 -10.36 8.34
CA ILE A 68 6.74 -11.79 8.66
C ILE A 68 6.25 -12.59 7.45
N THR A 69 5.20 -12.12 6.77
CA THR A 69 4.64 -12.80 5.59
C THR A 69 5.64 -12.90 4.44
N GLU A 70 6.36 -11.81 4.17
CA GLU A 70 7.41 -11.78 3.14
C GLU A 70 8.57 -12.71 3.50
N LYS A 71 9.03 -12.70 4.76
CA LYS A 71 10.08 -13.61 5.24
C LYS A 71 9.68 -15.07 5.09
N LEU A 72 8.50 -15.45 5.56
CA LEU A 72 8.00 -16.83 5.45
C LEU A 72 7.88 -17.27 3.98
N THR A 73 7.36 -16.40 3.13
CA THR A 73 7.23 -16.67 1.69
C THR A 73 8.60 -16.86 1.04
N ASN A 74 9.56 -16.00 1.38
CA ASN A 74 10.93 -16.09 0.89
C ASN A 74 11.66 -17.34 1.39
N SER A 75 11.41 -17.77 2.62
CA SER A 75 11.95 -19.03 3.15
C SER A 75 11.32 -20.26 2.48
N ALA A 76 10.03 -20.21 2.12
CA ALA A 76 9.30 -21.35 1.55
C ALA A 76 9.46 -21.50 0.03
N LYS A 77 9.76 -20.43 -0.71
CA LYS A 77 9.81 -20.45 -2.20
C LYS A 77 11.01 -21.21 -2.79
N GLY A 78 12.03 -21.51 -1.98
CA GLY A 78 13.30 -22.07 -2.45
C GLY A 78 13.95 -21.17 -3.50
N ASN A 79 14.33 -21.73 -4.66
CA ASN A 79 14.93 -20.99 -5.77
C ASN A 79 13.92 -20.39 -6.76
N LYS A 80 12.61 -20.51 -6.52
CA LYS A 80 11.57 -19.97 -7.40
C LYS A 80 11.27 -18.52 -7.07
N LYS A 81 10.85 -17.74 -8.07
CA LYS A 81 10.22 -16.43 -7.82
C LYS A 81 8.80 -16.65 -7.30
N SER A 82 8.48 -16.04 -6.17
CA SER A 82 7.13 -16.00 -5.64
C SER A 82 6.29 -14.95 -6.37
N TYR A 83 4.97 -15.06 -6.24
CA TYR A 83 4.04 -14.02 -6.70
C TYR A 83 4.38 -12.66 -6.06
N LEU A 84 4.70 -12.65 -4.75
CA LEU A 84 5.06 -11.42 -4.04
C LEU A 84 6.32 -10.78 -4.61
N ASP A 85 7.31 -11.55 -5.06
CA ASP A 85 8.52 -11.00 -5.68
C ASP A 85 8.19 -10.26 -7.00
N VAL A 86 7.34 -10.86 -7.83
CA VAL A 86 6.96 -10.31 -9.13
C VAL A 86 6.13 -9.03 -8.94
N GLU A 87 5.16 -9.08 -8.03
CA GLU A 87 4.29 -7.95 -7.71
C GLU A 87 5.09 -6.80 -7.08
N ASN A 88 5.94 -7.10 -6.09
CA ASN A 88 6.80 -6.10 -5.44
C ASN A 88 7.78 -5.45 -6.43
N ALA A 89 8.36 -6.21 -7.37
CA ALA A 89 9.24 -5.65 -8.40
C ALA A 89 8.49 -4.67 -9.33
N THR A 90 7.24 -5.01 -9.69
CA THR A 90 6.38 -4.15 -10.50
C THR A 90 6.01 -2.87 -9.76
N LEU A 91 5.60 -2.98 -8.49
CA LEU A 91 5.27 -1.83 -7.64
C LEU A 91 6.47 -0.92 -7.40
N ALA A 92 7.65 -1.49 -7.13
CA ALA A 92 8.87 -0.72 -6.93
C ALA A 92 9.20 0.14 -8.17
N LYS A 93 9.00 -0.41 -9.37
CA LYS A 93 9.18 0.33 -10.63
C LYS A 93 8.18 1.50 -10.71
N ILE A 94 6.90 1.26 -10.47
CA ILE A 94 5.85 2.29 -10.51
C ILE A 94 6.15 3.43 -9.52
N GLN A 95 6.52 3.08 -8.28
CA GLN A 95 6.86 4.05 -7.24
C GLN A 95 8.09 4.88 -7.62
N SER A 96 9.13 4.25 -8.18
CA SER A 96 10.34 4.94 -8.62
C SER A 96 10.05 5.95 -9.74
N GLU A 97 9.25 5.56 -10.75
CA GLU A 97 8.86 6.43 -11.86
C GLU A 97 8.03 7.61 -11.38
N ARG A 98 7.08 7.35 -10.46
CA ARG A 98 6.26 8.38 -9.82
C ARG A 98 7.11 9.36 -9.01
N ALA A 99 8.08 8.88 -8.24
CA ALA A 99 8.99 9.72 -7.46
C ALA A 99 9.85 10.62 -8.36
N ILE A 100 10.40 10.09 -9.45
CA ILE A 100 11.13 10.87 -10.46
C ILE A 100 10.25 11.96 -11.06
N ARG A 101 8.99 11.64 -11.40
CA ARG A 101 8.02 12.61 -11.94
C ARG A 101 7.70 13.71 -10.92
N LYS A 102 7.48 13.37 -9.66
CA LYS A 102 7.24 14.33 -8.56
C LYS A 102 8.45 15.26 -8.39
N ALA A 103 9.68 14.72 -8.42
CA ALA A 103 10.92 15.49 -8.30
C ALA A 103 11.14 16.46 -9.48
N LYS A 104 10.90 16.02 -10.72
CA LYS A 104 10.97 16.88 -11.92
C LYS A 104 9.97 18.04 -11.85
N LYS A 105 8.72 17.78 -11.42
CA LYS A 105 7.69 18.81 -11.23
C LYS A 105 8.08 19.83 -10.16
N LYS A 106 8.66 19.39 -9.03
CA LYS A 106 9.15 20.29 -7.98
C LYS A 106 10.28 21.19 -8.49
N LYS A 107 11.30 20.64 -9.17
CA LYS A 107 12.40 21.44 -9.76
C LYS A 107 11.88 22.51 -10.73
N LYS A 108 10.94 22.16 -11.63
CA LYS A 108 10.36 23.12 -12.58
C LYS A 108 9.60 24.27 -11.89
N LYS A 109 8.93 24.01 -10.75
CA LYS A 109 8.25 25.05 -9.95
C LYS A 109 9.20 25.94 -9.15
N THR A 110 10.44 25.52 -8.92
CA THR A 110 11.44 26.31 -8.16
C THR A 110 12.30 27.17 -9.09
N THR A 111 12.26 26.93 -10.41
CA THR A 111 13.00 27.70 -11.44
C THR A 111 12.09 28.69 -12.19
N THR A 112 10.86 28.91 -11.74
CA THR A 112 9.90 29.92 -12.23
C THR A 112 9.44 30.72 -11.04
#